data_AF-A0A1N6QE57-F1
#
_entry.id   AF-A0A1N6QE57-F1
#
_cell.length_a   1.000
_cell.length_b   1.000
_cell.length_c   1.000
_cell.angle_alpha   90.00
_cell.angle_beta   90.00
_cell.angle_gamma   90.00
#
_symmetry.space_group_name_H-M   'P 1'
#
loop_
_entity.id
_entity.type
_entity.pdbx_description
1 polymer ?
#
loop_
_entity_poly.entity_id
_entity_poly.type
_entity_poly.pdbx_seq_one_letter_code
_entity_poly.pdbx_strand_id
1 'polypeptide(L)'
;MSRALTRRQLFGELAKGACTVGVVGLGLGVLARQQAEALPAQALRPPGALSEGAFLGACVRCGLCVEACPYHTLKLARWFEPVTTGTPWFSARAIPCEMCDDIPCVKACPSGALSPELEQIDQARMGVAVLIDHETCLNALGLRCDVCYRVCPLIDQAITLDLQHNARTGKHAIFLPTVHSDVCTGCGKCEHACVLEEAAIKVLPRQLAKGELGHHYRLGWEEKAKAGKALIDEPLTLPVRRPGEGQ
;
A
#
# COMPACT_ATOMS: atom_id res chain seq x y z
N MET A 1 28.53 -29.50 -51.53
CA MET A 1 27.36 -30.34 -51.92
C MET A 1 26.11 -29.73 -51.31
N SER A 2 25.31 -29.02 -52.11
CA SER A 2 24.05 -28.42 -51.64
C SER A 2 22.96 -29.49 -51.73
N ARG A 3 22.45 -29.98 -50.59
CA ARG A 3 21.32 -30.93 -50.57
C ARG A 3 20.05 -30.18 -50.98
N ALA A 4 19.42 -30.59 -52.08
CA ALA A 4 18.13 -30.07 -52.49
C ALA A 4 17.06 -30.48 -51.45
N LEU A 5 16.58 -29.51 -50.67
CA LEU A 5 15.51 -29.71 -49.69
C LEU A 5 14.22 -30.12 -50.41
N THR A 6 13.60 -31.21 -49.98
CA THR A 6 12.31 -31.64 -50.55
C THR A 6 11.20 -30.71 -50.06
N ARG A 7 10.19 -30.43 -50.90
CA ARG A 7 9.05 -29.56 -50.55
C ARG A 7 8.38 -29.94 -49.22
N ARG A 8 8.29 -31.24 -48.90
CA ARG A 8 7.78 -31.75 -47.61
C ARG A 8 8.67 -31.40 -46.42
N GLN A 9 9.99 -31.45 -46.59
CA GLN A 9 10.96 -31.06 -45.56
C GLN A 9 10.91 -29.55 -45.30
N LEU A 10 10.78 -28.75 -46.37
CA LEU A 10 10.63 -27.30 -46.26
C LEU A 10 9.37 -26.91 -45.46
N PHE A 11 8.21 -27.51 -45.77
CA PHE A 11 6.98 -27.26 -45.02
C PHE A 11 7.06 -27.75 -43.56
N GLY A 12 7.72 -28.89 -43.30
CA GLY A 12 7.91 -29.40 -41.94
C GLY A 12 8.78 -28.48 -41.07
N GLU A 13 9.89 -27.97 -41.61
CA GLU A 13 10.76 -27.04 -40.88
C GLU A 13 10.11 -25.66 -40.69
N LEU A 14 9.34 -25.17 -41.67
CA LEU A 14 8.55 -23.94 -41.52
C LEU A 14 7.46 -24.08 -40.44
N ALA A 15 6.76 -25.21 -40.39
CA ALA A 15 5.75 -25.47 -39.36
C ALA A 15 6.37 -25.52 -37.95
N LYS A 16 7.50 -26.20 -37.79
CA LYS A 16 8.24 -26.22 -36.51
C LYS A 16 8.70 -24.83 -36.12
N GLY A 17 9.27 -24.05 -37.05
CA GLY A 17 9.70 -22.68 -36.81
C GLY A 17 8.54 -21.76 -36.42
N ALA A 18 7.39 -21.89 -37.06
CA ALA A 18 6.19 -21.12 -36.70
C ALA A 18 5.67 -21.50 -35.30
N CYS A 19 5.64 -22.79 -34.97
CA CYS A 19 5.23 -23.26 -33.64
C CYS A 19 6.19 -22.81 -32.54
N THR A 20 7.51 -22.87 -32.76
CA THR A 20 8.49 -22.42 -31.75
C THR A 20 8.40 -20.92 -31.51
N VAL A 21 8.31 -20.12 -32.57
CA VAL A 21 8.10 -18.66 -32.45
C VAL A 21 6.77 -18.34 -31.78
N GLY A 22 5.70 -19.08 -32.11
CA GLY A 22 4.39 -18.92 -31.46
C GLY A 22 4.43 -19.21 -29.97
N VAL A 23 5.03 -20.33 -29.56
CA VAL A 23 5.14 -20.73 -28.15
C VAL A 23 6.03 -19.77 -27.37
N VAL A 24 7.18 -19.38 -27.92
CA VAL A 24 8.10 -18.42 -27.28
C VAL A 24 7.45 -17.04 -27.19
N GLY A 25 6.80 -16.58 -28.27
CA GLY A 25 6.10 -15.30 -28.31
C GLY A 25 4.96 -15.23 -27.30
N LEU A 26 4.15 -16.28 -27.18
CA LEU A 26 3.11 -16.38 -26.17
C LEU A 26 3.69 -16.45 -24.75
N GLY A 27 4.75 -17.23 -24.53
CA GLY A 27 5.43 -17.32 -23.23
C GLY A 27 5.99 -15.98 -22.78
N LEU A 28 6.67 -15.25 -23.66
CA LEU A 28 7.17 -13.90 -23.40
C LEU A 28 6.03 -12.90 -23.19
N GLY A 29 4.95 -13.01 -23.96
CA GLY A 29 3.76 -12.16 -23.81
C GLY A 29 3.07 -12.34 -22.45
N VAL A 30 2.97 -13.57 -21.94
CA VAL A 30 2.42 -13.86 -20.61
C VAL A 30 3.31 -13.29 -19.51
N LEU A 31 4.64 -13.50 -19.60
CA LEU A 31 5.59 -12.96 -18.62
C LEU A 31 5.58 -11.42 -18.61
N ALA A 32 5.52 -10.78 -19.78
CA ALA A 32 5.45 -9.34 -19.89
C ALA A 32 4.17 -8.76 -19.25
N ARG A 33 3.02 -9.41 -19.44
CA ARG A 33 1.76 -9.02 -18.79
C ARG A 33 1.83 -9.18 -17.28
N GLN A 34 2.31 -10.31 -16.78
CA GLN A 34 2.46 -10.53 -15.34
C GLN A 34 3.38 -9.50 -14.67
N GLN A 35 4.44 -9.06 -15.35
CA GLN A 35 5.32 -8.01 -14.82
C GLN A 35 4.70 -6.60 -14.87
N ALA A 36 3.82 -6.34 -15.84
CA ALA A 36 3.12 -5.06 -15.94
C ALA A 36 2.03 -4.91 -14.86
N GLU A 37 1.42 -6.02 -14.44
CA GLU A 37 0.37 -6.06 -13.41
C GLU A 37 0.89 -6.39 -12.00
N ALA A 38 2.21 -6.47 -11.84
CA ALA A 38 2.84 -6.80 -10.57
C ALA A 38 2.58 -5.69 -9.51
N LEU A 39 1.52 -5.89 -8.72
CA LEU A 39 1.12 -5.10 -7.57
C LEU A 39 1.40 -5.90 -6.29
N PRO A 40 2.63 -5.87 -5.78
CA PRO A 40 2.97 -6.60 -4.57
C PRO A 40 2.32 -5.92 -3.37
N ALA A 41 1.64 -6.71 -2.55
CA ALA A 41 0.94 -6.20 -1.38
C ALA A 41 1.84 -5.50 -0.33
N GLN A 42 3.17 -5.62 -0.46
CA GLN A 42 4.14 -5.13 0.52
C GLN A 42 5.18 -4.17 -0.07
N ALA A 43 5.18 -3.90 -1.39
CA ALA A 43 6.16 -2.97 -1.93
C ALA A 43 5.60 -1.55 -1.91
N LEU A 44 6.33 -0.67 -1.24
CA LEU A 44 5.96 0.72 -1.09
C LEU A 44 6.77 1.55 -2.07
N ARG A 45 6.11 2.53 -2.69
CA ARG A 45 6.74 3.48 -3.60
C ARG A 45 7.42 4.62 -2.83
N PRO A 46 8.45 5.27 -3.39
CA PRO A 46 9.08 6.43 -2.76
C PRO A 46 8.09 7.57 -2.46
N PRO A 47 8.46 8.51 -1.57
CA PRO A 47 7.71 9.75 -1.37
C PRO A 47 7.40 10.44 -2.70
N GLY A 48 6.19 10.99 -2.83
CA GLY A 48 5.76 11.75 -4.00
C GLY A 48 5.39 10.89 -5.21
N ALA A 49 5.47 9.56 -5.14
CA ALA A 49 5.04 8.72 -6.26
C ALA A 49 3.60 9.01 -6.68
N LEU A 50 3.39 9.14 -7.99
CA LEU A 50 2.05 9.24 -8.57
C LEU A 50 1.23 7.96 -8.30
N SER A 51 -0.04 7.95 -8.69
CA SER A 51 -0.83 6.73 -8.69
C SER A 51 -0.12 5.64 -9.49
N GLU A 52 -0.23 4.37 -9.08
CA GLU A 52 0.64 3.30 -9.58
C GLU A 52 0.72 3.26 -11.13
N GLY A 53 -0.41 3.33 -11.83
CA GLY A 53 -0.41 3.36 -13.29
C GLY A 53 0.32 4.56 -13.90
N ALA A 54 0.12 5.76 -13.33
CA ALA A 54 0.80 6.98 -13.77
C ALA A 54 2.30 6.94 -13.44
N PHE A 55 2.66 6.42 -12.27
CA PHE A 55 4.04 6.21 -11.84
C PHE A 55 4.77 5.25 -12.80
N LEU A 56 4.17 4.10 -13.11
CA LEU A 56 4.76 3.12 -14.03
C LEU A 56 4.92 3.66 -15.46
N GLY A 57 4.02 4.54 -15.91
CA GLY A 57 4.10 5.22 -17.21
C GLY A 57 5.15 6.33 -17.27
N ALA A 58 5.36 7.05 -16.16
CA ALA A 58 6.31 8.16 -16.08
C ALA A 58 7.73 7.74 -15.67
N CYS A 59 7.89 6.63 -14.95
CA CYS A 59 9.17 6.19 -14.42
C CYS A 59 10.09 5.68 -15.55
N VAL A 60 11.15 6.42 -15.82
CA VAL A 60 12.18 6.05 -16.82
C VAL A 60 13.24 5.06 -16.28
N ARG A 61 13.06 4.55 -15.05
CA ARG A 61 13.92 3.53 -14.43
C ARG A 61 15.41 3.90 -14.35
N CYS A 62 15.70 5.19 -14.18
CA CYS A 62 17.07 5.70 -14.15
C CYS A 62 17.84 5.40 -12.85
N GLY A 63 17.15 5.10 -11.75
CA GLY A 63 17.78 4.83 -10.45
C GLY A 63 18.24 6.06 -9.64
N LEU A 64 18.11 7.28 -10.16
CA LEU A 64 18.60 8.50 -9.49
C LEU A 64 17.96 8.72 -8.11
N CYS A 65 16.68 8.37 -7.93
CA CYS A 65 16.02 8.45 -6.62
C CYS A 65 16.60 7.47 -5.59
N VAL A 66 17.11 6.31 -6.04
CA VAL A 66 17.76 5.31 -5.18
C VAL A 66 19.14 5.80 -4.74
N GLU A 67 19.90 6.36 -5.67
CA GLU A 67 21.21 6.95 -5.38
C GLU A 67 21.10 8.17 -4.45
N ALA A 68 20.09 9.01 -4.67
CA ALA A 68 19.83 10.20 -3.85
C ALA A 68 19.28 9.88 -2.45
N CYS A 69 18.93 8.62 -2.14
CA CYS A 69 18.41 8.23 -0.83
C CYS A 69 19.57 8.00 0.16
N PRO A 70 19.78 8.89 1.16
CA PRO A 70 20.94 8.80 2.05
C PRO A 70 20.89 7.59 2.99
N TYR A 71 19.71 7.03 3.22
CA TYR A 71 19.49 5.91 4.14
C TYR A 71 19.37 4.56 3.43
N HIS A 72 19.56 4.52 2.11
CA HIS A 72 19.43 3.30 1.30
C HIS A 72 18.10 2.55 1.51
N THR A 73 17.04 3.28 1.86
CA THR A 73 15.67 2.76 1.96
C THR A 73 15.20 2.19 0.62
N LEU A 74 15.46 2.93 -0.46
CA LEU A 74 14.97 2.60 -1.79
C LEU A 74 15.90 1.60 -2.47
N LYS A 75 15.31 0.66 -3.22
CA LYS A 75 16.03 -0.25 -4.12
C LYS A 75 15.28 -0.38 -5.43
N LEU A 76 16.01 -0.73 -6.50
CA LEU A 76 15.41 -1.07 -7.78
C LEU A 76 14.91 -2.50 -7.77
N ALA A 77 13.68 -2.68 -8.25
CA ALA A 77 13.08 -4.00 -8.40
C ALA A 77 13.92 -4.88 -9.34
N ARG A 78 14.24 -6.09 -8.91
CA ARG A 78 14.99 -7.07 -9.69
C ARG A 78 14.05 -8.06 -10.38
N TRP A 79 14.60 -8.82 -11.32
CA TRP A 79 13.90 -9.94 -11.93
C TRP A 79 13.39 -10.90 -10.85
N PHE A 80 12.17 -11.41 -11.05
CA PHE A 80 11.46 -12.32 -10.13
C PHE A 80 11.06 -11.73 -8.78
N GLU A 81 11.26 -10.43 -8.54
CA GLU A 81 10.56 -9.75 -7.46
C GLU A 81 9.10 -9.48 -7.87
N PRO A 82 8.16 -9.42 -6.92
CA PRO A 82 6.74 -9.23 -7.22
C PRO A 82 6.40 -7.76 -7.56
N VAL A 83 7.39 -6.94 -7.86
CA VAL A 83 7.30 -5.52 -8.25
C VAL A 83 7.74 -5.39 -9.70
N THR A 84 7.17 -4.45 -10.46
CA THR A 84 7.65 -4.15 -11.82
C THR A 84 9.16 -3.90 -11.86
N THR A 85 9.90 -4.73 -12.60
CA THR A 85 11.37 -4.68 -12.70
C THR A 85 11.89 -3.29 -13.06
N GLY A 86 12.97 -2.87 -12.41
CA GLY A 86 13.65 -1.59 -12.63
C GLY A 86 12.94 -0.37 -12.04
N THR A 87 11.81 -0.55 -11.35
CA THR A 87 11.15 0.54 -10.63
C THR A 87 11.60 0.61 -9.17
N PRO A 88 11.72 1.81 -8.57
CA PRO A 88 12.12 1.96 -7.18
C PRO A 88 11.00 1.54 -6.22
N TRP A 89 11.38 0.86 -5.15
CA TRP A 89 10.49 0.45 -4.07
C TRP A 89 11.26 0.25 -2.76
N PHE A 90 10.55 0.13 -1.64
CA PHE A 90 11.12 -0.26 -0.35
C PHE A 90 10.19 -1.18 0.44
N SER A 91 10.78 -1.91 1.39
CA SER A 91 10.06 -2.72 2.38
C SER A 91 10.16 -2.04 3.75
N ALA A 92 9.02 -1.62 4.29
CA ALA A 92 8.94 -0.93 5.58
C ALA A 92 9.58 -1.73 6.71
N ARG A 93 9.39 -3.05 6.74
CA ARG A 93 10.00 -3.94 7.74
C ARG A 93 11.52 -3.90 7.72
N ALA A 94 12.14 -3.87 6.54
CA ALA A 94 13.58 -3.95 6.39
C ALA A 94 14.26 -2.61 6.69
N ILE A 95 13.97 -1.58 5.90
CA ILE A 95 14.50 -0.23 6.06
C ILE A 95 13.35 0.74 5.73
N PRO A 96 12.79 1.45 6.72
CA PRO A 96 11.70 2.38 6.48
C PRO A 96 12.19 3.67 5.81
N CYS A 97 11.25 4.50 5.37
CA CYS A 97 11.55 5.86 4.96
C CYS A 97 11.88 6.72 6.19
N GLU A 98 13.03 7.38 6.15
CA GLU A 98 13.52 8.25 7.22
C GLU A 98 12.90 9.66 7.22
N MET A 99 11.94 9.94 6.33
CA MET A 99 11.20 11.21 6.29
C MET A 99 12.11 12.44 6.17
N CYS A 100 13.04 12.44 5.21
CA CYS A 100 13.97 13.55 5.00
C CYS A 100 13.22 14.84 4.59
N ASP A 101 13.44 15.95 5.31
CA ASP A 101 12.77 17.24 5.09
C ASP A 101 13.00 17.81 3.68
N ASP A 102 14.18 17.57 3.10
CA ASP A 102 14.57 18.08 1.79
C ASP A 102 14.18 17.14 0.63
N ILE A 103 13.59 15.99 0.92
CA ILE A 103 13.05 15.01 -0.04
C ILE A 103 13.95 14.78 -1.27
N PRO A 104 15.21 14.36 -1.08
CA PRO A 104 16.21 14.33 -2.15
C PRO A 104 15.83 13.35 -3.27
N CYS A 105 15.12 12.28 -2.94
CA CYS A 105 14.62 11.31 -3.91
C CYS A 105 13.64 11.91 -4.93
N VAL A 106 12.76 12.84 -4.52
CA VAL A 106 11.83 13.55 -5.42
C VAL A 106 12.60 14.53 -6.29
N LYS A 107 13.49 15.34 -5.69
CA LYS A 107 14.31 16.32 -6.42
C LYS A 107 15.19 15.68 -7.49
N ALA A 108 15.66 14.46 -7.25
CA ALA A 108 16.48 13.72 -8.20
C ALA A 108 15.68 13.05 -9.33
N CYS A 109 14.34 13.09 -9.32
CA CYS A 109 13.50 12.44 -10.33
C CYS A 109 13.35 13.33 -11.58
N PRO A 110 13.99 13.00 -12.73
CA PRO A 110 13.93 13.86 -13.91
C PRO A 110 12.61 13.73 -14.68
N SER A 111 11.90 12.61 -14.52
CA SER A 111 10.71 12.31 -15.31
C SER A 111 9.39 12.74 -14.68
N GLY A 112 9.42 13.27 -13.45
CA GLY A 112 8.21 13.62 -12.71
C GLY A 112 7.38 12.42 -12.25
N ALA A 113 7.94 11.20 -12.28
CA ALA A 113 7.28 10.01 -11.72
C ALA A 113 7.08 10.14 -10.20
N LEU A 114 7.98 10.87 -9.54
CA LEU A 114 7.78 11.42 -8.21
C LEU A 114 7.41 12.89 -8.38
N SER A 115 6.25 13.30 -7.87
CA SER A 115 5.71 14.64 -8.06
C SER A 115 6.59 15.68 -7.38
N PRO A 116 7.09 16.69 -8.11
CA PRO A 116 7.86 17.79 -7.53
C PRO A 116 6.99 18.73 -6.69
N GLU A 117 5.66 18.61 -6.77
CA GLU A 117 4.71 19.37 -5.93
C GLU A 117 4.74 18.92 -4.47
N LEU A 118 5.35 17.78 -4.15
CA LEU A 118 5.55 17.36 -2.78
C LEU A 118 6.66 18.20 -2.14
N GLU A 119 6.28 19.28 -1.46
CA GLU A 119 7.21 20.18 -0.76
C GLU A 119 7.47 19.76 0.69
N GLN A 120 6.48 19.14 1.35
CA GLN A 120 6.56 18.73 2.75
C GLN A 120 6.42 17.22 2.86
N ILE A 121 7.38 16.57 3.52
CA ILE A 121 7.44 15.11 3.60
C ILE A 121 6.23 14.48 4.32
N ASP A 122 5.61 15.23 5.23
CA ASP A 122 4.39 14.82 5.95
C ASP A 122 3.15 14.69 5.04
N GLN A 123 3.20 15.29 3.85
CA GLN A 123 2.16 15.16 2.83
C GLN A 123 2.38 13.94 1.92
N ALA A 124 3.48 13.21 2.09
CA ALA A 124 3.73 12.00 1.31
C ALA A 124 2.65 10.94 1.54
N ARG A 125 2.37 10.14 0.51
CA ARG A 125 1.31 9.10 0.51
C ARG A 125 1.85 7.78 -0.04
N MET A 126 2.94 7.28 0.55
CA MET A 126 3.63 6.04 0.17
C MET A 126 2.81 4.78 0.45
N GLY A 127 2.00 4.81 1.51
CA GLY A 127 1.20 3.69 1.98
C GLY A 127 0.28 4.09 3.14
N VAL A 128 -0.26 3.11 3.84
CA VAL A 128 -0.99 3.29 5.11
C VAL A 128 -0.60 2.16 6.06
N ALA A 129 -0.28 2.49 7.31
CA ALA A 129 -0.07 1.49 8.34
C ALA A 129 -1.41 0.90 8.79
N VAL A 130 -1.47 -0.41 8.94
CA VAL A 130 -2.66 -1.15 9.37
C VAL A 130 -2.25 -2.08 10.49
N LEU A 131 -2.98 -2.05 11.60
CA LEU A 131 -2.87 -3.08 12.62
C LEU A 131 -3.58 -4.33 12.08
N ILE A 132 -2.80 -5.27 11.54
CA ILE A 132 -3.32 -6.45 10.85
C ILE A 132 -3.65 -7.56 11.84
N ASP A 133 -2.83 -7.69 12.88
CA ASP A 133 -2.95 -8.77 13.86
C ASP A 133 -3.21 -8.19 15.26
N HIS A 134 -4.48 -8.22 15.67
CA HIS A 134 -4.91 -7.76 16.98
C HIS A 134 -4.64 -8.81 18.08
N GLU A 135 -4.53 -10.08 17.70
CA GLU A 135 -4.31 -11.21 18.59
C GLU A 135 -2.86 -11.32 19.06
N THR A 136 -1.91 -10.83 18.26
CA THR A 136 -0.47 -10.85 18.60
C THR A 136 0.04 -9.50 19.10
N CYS A 137 -0.64 -8.40 18.78
CA CYS A 137 -0.22 -7.07 19.20
C CYS A 137 -0.18 -6.94 20.74
N LEU A 138 1.00 -6.60 21.29
CA LEU A 138 1.20 -6.49 22.73
C LEU A 138 0.24 -5.48 23.39
N ASN A 139 0.00 -4.33 22.73
CA ASN A 139 -0.95 -3.33 23.21
C ASN A 139 -2.39 -3.87 23.24
N ALA A 140 -2.83 -4.57 22.20
CA ALA A 140 -4.16 -5.19 22.14
C ALA A 140 -4.34 -6.29 23.20
N LEU A 141 -3.27 -7.02 23.53
CA LEU A 141 -3.24 -8.00 24.62
C LEU A 141 -3.25 -7.36 26.03
N GLY A 142 -3.13 -6.04 26.12
CA GLY A 142 -3.13 -5.26 27.36
C GLY A 142 -1.76 -5.07 28.00
N LEU A 143 -0.67 -5.32 27.26
CA LEU A 143 0.69 -4.98 27.66
C LEU A 143 1.04 -3.59 27.15
N ARG A 144 1.86 -2.83 27.88
CA ARG A 144 2.23 -1.48 27.49
C ARG A 144 3.51 -1.47 26.66
N CYS A 145 3.38 -1.56 25.34
CA CYS A 145 4.48 -1.45 24.38
C CYS A 145 4.60 -0.03 23.82
N ASP A 146 3.52 0.52 23.24
CA ASP A 146 3.43 1.87 22.66
C ASP A 146 4.51 2.24 21.61
N VAL A 147 5.35 1.30 21.17
CA VAL A 147 6.53 1.58 20.32
C VAL A 147 6.12 2.12 18.95
N CYS A 148 5.11 1.54 18.30
CA CYS A 148 4.64 2.00 16.99
C CYS A 148 4.08 3.44 17.03
N TYR A 149 3.44 3.80 18.14
CA TYR A 149 2.94 5.16 18.38
C TYR A 149 4.10 6.13 18.63
N ARG A 150 5.06 5.79 19.49
CA ARG A 150 6.18 6.67 19.86
C ARG A 150 7.18 6.91 18.73
N VAL A 151 7.39 5.92 17.85
CA VAL A 151 8.31 6.06 16.71
C VAL A 151 7.68 6.83 15.54
N CYS A 152 6.36 7.08 15.59
CA CYS A 152 5.66 7.76 14.52
C CYS A 152 6.13 9.23 14.46
N PRO A 153 6.64 9.72 13.31
CA PRO A 153 7.00 11.13 13.15
C PRO A 153 5.81 12.07 13.30
N LEU A 154 4.62 11.58 12.95
CA LEU A 154 3.34 12.27 13.08
C LEU A 154 2.54 11.70 14.25
N ILE A 155 3.19 11.60 15.41
CA ILE A 155 2.56 11.17 16.66
C ILE A 155 1.32 12.02 16.98
N ASP A 156 0.30 11.40 17.57
CA ASP A 156 -1.02 12.00 17.87
C ASP A 156 -1.84 12.45 16.65
N GLN A 157 -1.31 12.33 15.44
CA GLN A 157 -2.01 12.67 14.21
C GLN A 157 -2.19 11.45 13.31
N ALA A 158 -1.10 10.77 12.92
CA ALA A 158 -1.15 9.58 12.10
C ALA A 158 -1.43 8.30 12.91
N ILE A 159 -0.98 8.25 14.16
CA ILE A 159 -1.26 7.15 15.10
C ILE A 159 -1.66 7.76 16.44
N THR A 160 -2.82 7.37 16.94
CA THR A 160 -3.29 7.70 18.30
C THR A 160 -3.43 6.42 19.13
N LEU A 161 -3.55 6.57 20.45
CA LEU A 161 -3.87 5.46 21.34
C LEU A 161 -5.34 5.57 21.78
N ASP A 162 -6.17 4.64 21.32
CA ASP A 162 -7.54 4.49 21.80
C ASP A 162 -7.55 3.73 23.13
N LEU A 163 -8.15 4.35 24.15
CA LEU A 163 -8.18 3.82 25.51
C LEU A 163 -9.42 2.95 25.71
N GLN A 164 -9.20 1.65 25.81
CA GLN A 164 -10.27 0.67 25.99
C GLN A 164 -10.18 0.00 27.36
N HIS A 165 -11.31 -0.41 27.91
CA HIS A 165 -11.34 -1.13 29.18
C HIS A 165 -10.89 -2.59 28.98
N ASN A 166 -9.93 -3.06 29.78
CA ASN A 166 -9.51 -4.45 29.72
C ASN A 166 -10.51 -5.37 30.44
N ALA A 167 -11.45 -5.96 29.69
CA ALA A 167 -12.48 -6.85 30.24
C ALA A 167 -11.91 -8.07 30.99
N ARG A 168 -10.69 -8.53 30.67
CA ARG A 168 -10.05 -9.69 31.32
C ARG A 168 -9.55 -9.39 32.73
N THR A 169 -9.05 -8.18 32.97
CA THR A 169 -8.45 -7.83 34.28
C THR A 169 -9.26 -6.82 35.08
N GLY A 170 -10.19 -6.10 34.44
CA GLY A 170 -11.08 -5.11 35.08
C GLY A 170 -10.37 -3.87 35.65
N LYS A 171 -9.03 -3.81 35.59
CA LYS A 171 -8.21 -2.78 36.26
C LYS A 171 -7.29 -2.02 35.32
N HIS A 172 -6.85 -2.65 34.23
CA HIS A 172 -5.92 -2.03 33.28
C HIS A 172 -6.68 -1.46 32.06
N ALA A 173 -6.14 -0.40 31.48
CA ALA A 173 -6.56 0.09 30.16
C ALA A 173 -5.76 -0.62 29.06
N ILE A 174 -6.42 -0.90 27.94
CA ILE A 174 -5.80 -1.30 26.68
C ILE A 174 -5.54 0.00 25.91
N PHE A 175 -4.31 0.17 25.44
CA PHE A 175 -3.88 1.34 24.66
C PHE A 175 -3.80 0.94 23.19
N LEU A 176 -4.95 0.78 22.54
CA LEU A 176 -4.99 0.24 21.18
C LEU A 176 -4.45 1.28 20.18
N PRO A 177 -3.38 0.98 19.42
CA PRO A 177 -2.89 1.92 18.42
C PRO A 177 -3.88 2.00 17.25
N THR A 178 -4.40 3.20 16.99
CA THR A 178 -5.34 3.50 15.92
C THR A 178 -4.62 4.35 14.87
N VAL A 179 -4.58 3.87 13.63
CA VAL A 179 -3.95 4.58 12.52
C VAL A 179 -5.00 5.41 11.76
N HIS A 180 -4.71 6.69 11.55
CA HIS A 180 -5.54 7.61 10.78
C HIS A 180 -5.01 7.71 9.34
N SER A 181 -5.76 7.10 8.41
CA SER A 181 -5.29 6.87 7.02
C SER A 181 -5.13 8.14 6.18
N ASP A 182 -5.81 9.22 6.57
CA ASP A 182 -5.77 10.55 5.97
C ASP A 182 -4.45 11.27 6.26
N VAL A 183 -3.89 11.08 7.46
CA VAL A 183 -2.61 11.65 7.89
C VAL A 183 -1.44 10.70 7.63
N CYS A 184 -1.64 9.39 7.81
CA CYS A 184 -0.57 8.40 7.67
C CYS A 184 0.11 8.47 6.30
N THR A 185 1.43 8.71 6.32
CA THR A 185 2.25 8.81 5.11
C THR A 185 2.65 7.45 4.56
N GLY A 186 2.64 6.42 5.40
CA GLY A 186 3.15 5.08 5.06
C GLY A 186 4.67 5.00 5.06
N CYS A 187 5.36 5.77 5.90
CA CYS A 187 6.83 5.75 5.97
C CYS A 187 7.44 4.41 6.46
N GLY A 188 6.67 3.57 7.16
CA GLY A 188 7.14 2.25 7.60
C GLY A 188 7.81 2.20 8.96
N LYS A 189 8.14 3.33 9.60
CA LYS A 189 8.84 3.36 10.89
C LYS A 189 8.14 2.53 11.98
N CYS A 190 6.81 2.53 12.01
CA CYS A 190 6.02 1.74 12.95
C CYS A 190 6.12 0.22 12.75
N GLU A 191 6.23 -0.26 11.51
CA GLU A 191 6.39 -1.68 11.17
C GLU A 191 7.82 -2.16 11.48
N HIS A 192 8.81 -1.34 11.13
CA HIS A 192 10.22 -1.59 11.44
C HIS A 192 10.46 -1.70 12.95
N ALA A 193 9.90 -0.76 13.72
CA ALA A 193 10.08 -0.73 15.18
C ALA A 193 9.24 -1.76 15.94
N CYS A 194 8.34 -2.49 15.26
CA CYS A 194 7.54 -3.51 15.92
C CYS A 194 8.44 -4.61 16.49
N VAL A 195 8.41 -4.78 17.82
CA VAL A 195 9.29 -5.66 18.60
C VAL A 195 9.03 -7.15 18.38
N LEU A 196 7.95 -7.51 17.68
CA LEU A 196 7.60 -8.89 17.35
C LEU A 196 8.46 -9.37 16.17
N GLU A 197 8.73 -10.68 16.08
CA GLU A 197 9.45 -11.28 14.94
C GLU A 197 8.70 -11.08 13.62
N GLU A 198 7.37 -11.24 13.65
CA GLU A 198 6.45 -10.85 12.59
C GLU A 198 5.63 -9.65 13.06
N ALA A 199 5.68 -8.55 12.31
CA ALA A 199 5.06 -7.30 12.73
C ALA A 199 3.52 -7.42 12.75
N ALA A 200 2.90 -7.06 13.88
CA ALA A 200 1.44 -7.00 14.00
C ALA A 200 0.85 -5.78 13.25
N ILE A 201 1.64 -4.71 13.11
CA ILE A 201 1.32 -3.54 12.30
C ILE A 201 2.17 -3.56 11.03
N LYS A 202 1.53 -3.53 9.86
CA LYS A 202 2.23 -3.53 8.56
C LYS A 202 1.78 -2.35 7.71
N VAL A 203 2.66 -1.85 6.86
CA VAL A 203 2.36 -0.79 5.92
C VAL A 203 2.05 -1.38 4.56
N LEU A 204 0.86 -1.07 4.07
CA LEU A 204 0.35 -1.59 2.81
C LEU A 204 0.17 -0.44 1.81
N PRO A 205 0.23 -0.72 0.49
CA PRO A 205 -0.24 0.21 -0.53
C PRO A 205 -1.64 0.72 -0.22
N ARG A 206 -1.89 2.01 -0.48
CA ARG A 206 -3.12 2.69 -0.06
C ARG A 206 -4.38 2.03 -0.62
N GLN A 207 -4.29 1.52 -1.85
CA GLN A 207 -5.37 0.82 -2.55
C GLN A 207 -5.75 -0.51 -1.89
N LEU A 208 -4.82 -1.14 -1.16
CA LEU A 208 -5.08 -2.38 -0.42
C LEU A 208 -5.49 -2.09 1.03
N ALA A 209 -4.96 -1.02 1.62
CA ALA A 209 -5.24 -0.66 3.01
C ALA A 209 -6.60 0.02 3.20
N LYS A 210 -7.07 0.78 2.22
CA LYS A 210 -8.28 1.62 2.35
C LYS A 210 -9.46 0.99 1.61
N GLY A 211 -10.60 0.92 2.30
CA GLY A 211 -11.89 0.76 1.65
C GLY A 211 -12.43 2.07 1.09
N GLU A 212 -13.48 1.97 0.27
CA GLU A 212 -14.23 3.11 -0.25
C GLU A 212 -15.70 3.00 0.20
N LEU A 213 -16.28 4.11 0.62
CA LEU A 213 -17.70 4.18 0.90
C LEU A 213 -18.44 4.11 -0.45
N GLY A 214 -19.39 3.19 -0.61
CA GLY A 214 -20.16 3.10 -1.84
C GLY A 214 -20.84 4.44 -2.17
N HIS A 215 -20.80 4.87 -3.43
CA HIS A 215 -21.22 6.22 -3.86
C HIS A 215 -22.69 6.60 -3.53
N HIS A 216 -23.51 5.62 -3.14
CA HIS A 216 -24.89 5.82 -2.72
C HIS A 216 -25.06 6.09 -1.22
N TYR A 217 -24.05 5.77 -0.41
CA TYR A 217 -24.07 6.08 1.02
C TYR A 217 -23.72 7.54 1.22
N ARG A 218 -24.62 8.25 1.90
CA ARG A 218 -24.39 9.63 2.32
C ARG A 218 -24.35 9.71 3.84
N LEU A 219 -23.32 10.36 4.36
CA LEU A 219 -23.16 10.56 5.78
C LEU A 219 -24.07 11.70 6.22
N GLY A 220 -25.06 11.40 7.05
CA GLY A 220 -26.11 12.36 7.42
C GLY A 220 -25.56 13.64 8.06
N TRP A 221 -24.44 13.55 8.80
CA TRP A 221 -23.79 14.72 9.40
C TRP A 221 -23.07 15.60 8.37
N GLU A 222 -22.47 15.04 7.33
CA GLU A 222 -21.85 15.81 6.23
C GLU A 222 -22.90 16.51 5.39
N GLU A 223 -23.98 15.80 5.06
CA GLU A 223 -25.07 16.37 4.28
C GLU A 223 -25.83 17.44 5.07
N LYS A 224 -25.98 17.26 6.40
CA LYS A 224 -26.50 18.30 7.30
C LYS A 224 -25.60 19.53 7.30
N ALA A 225 -24.28 19.36 7.35
CA ALA A 225 -23.34 20.47 7.30
C ALA A 225 -23.44 21.24 5.98
N LYS A 226 -23.61 20.54 4.84
CA LYS A 226 -23.82 21.17 3.52
C LYS A 226 -25.16 21.89 3.39
N ALA A 227 -26.24 21.29 3.91
CA ALA A 227 -27.59 21.80 3.76
C ALA A 227 -28.02 22.80 4.86
N GLY A 228 -27.21 22.97 5.91
CA GLY A 228 -27.51 23.80 7.08
C GLY A 228 -28.61 23.24 7.99
N LYS A 229 -29.23 22.12 7.63
CA LYS A 229 -30.29 21.42 8.39
C LYS A 229 -30.22 19.92 8.13
N ALA A 230 -30.78 19.12 9.04
CA ALA A 230 -30.87 17.68 8.81
C ALA A 230 -31.69 17.40 7.55
N LEU A 231 -31.22 16.46 6.72
CA LEU A 231 -31.93 16.05 5.50
C LEU A 231 -33.09 15.09 5.78
N ILE A 232 -33.10 14.48 6.96
CA ILE A 232 -34.17 13.61 7.45
C ILE A 232 -34.75 14.32 8.67
N ASP A 233 -36.07 14.45 8.70
CA ASP A 233 -36.79 14.96 9.86
C ASP A 233 -36.70 13.97 11.05
N GLU A 234 -37.28 14.36 12.17
CA GLU A 234 -37.26 13.68 13.49
C GLU A 234 -37.16 12.14 13.43
N PRO A 235 -36.34 11.51 14.30
CA PRO A 235 -36.20 10.05 14.30
C PRO A 235 -37.57 9.36 14.39
N LEU A 236 -37.94 8.64 13.33
CA LEU A 236 -39.15 7.85 13.29
C LEU A 236 -39.13 6.85 14.45
N THR A 237 -40.10 6.96 15.36
CA THR A 237 -40.33 5.95 16.39
C THR A 237 -40.82 4.68 15.71
N LEU A 238 -39.90 3.78 15.37
CA LEU A 238 -40.25 2.48 14.81
C LEU A 238 -40.90 1.63 15.92
N PRO A 239 -41.97 0.85 15.62
CA PRO A 239 -42.57 -0.04 16.58
C PRO A 239 -41.53 -1.06 17.07
N VAL A 240 -41.33 -1.13 18.38
CA VAL A 240 -40.41 -2.09 19.00
C VAL A 240 -40.99 -3.49 18.83
N ARG A 241 -40.46 -4.28 17.90
CA ARG A 241 -40.75 -5.72 17.86
C ARG A 241 -40.09 -6.39 19.07
N ARG A 242 -40.90 -6.82 20.03
CA ARG A 242 -40.45 -7.68 21.11
C ARG A 242 -40.33 -9.13 20.59
N PRO A 243 -39.22 -9.84 20.85
CA PRO A 243 -39.14 -11.26 20.52
C PRO A 243 -40.26 -12.02 21.26
N GLY A 244 -41.24 -12.55 20.52
CA GLY A 244 -42.38 -13.30 21.07
C GLY A 244 -43.77 -12.79 20.67
N GLU A 245 -43.88 -11.58 20.11
CA GLU A 245 -45.14 -11.04 19.59
C GLU A 245 -45.21 -11.25 18.07
N GLY A 246 -45.30 -12.53 17.67
CA GLY A 246 -45.77 -12.93 16.34
C GLY A 246 -47.16 -13.53 16.48
N GLN A 247 -48.17 -12.89 15.88
CA GLN A 247 -49.42 -13.57 15.50
C GLN A 247 -49.15 -14.41 14.25
#